data_AF-A0A662RHH3-F1
#
_entry.id   AF-A0A662RHH3-F1
#
_cell.length_a   1.000
_cell.length_b   1.000
_cell.length_c   1.000
_cell.angle_alpha   90.00
_cell.angle_beta   90.00
_cell.angle_gamma   90.00
#
_symmetry.space_group_name_H-M   'P 1'
#
loop_
_entity.id
_entity.type
_entity.pdbx_description
1 polymer ?
#
loop_
_entity_poly.entity_id
_entity_poly.type
_entity_poly.pdbx_seq_one_letter_code
_entity_poly.pdbx_strand_id
1 'polypeptide(L)'
;MKDPVNNFEIPPEWIKRATFPEDELSAGIASGRLVLLADGSVLRRGYTTGTTATAAAKAAVLSLKHTIEQVTVLTPAGIEVTLPVSASGGRASVIKDCGDHGFDVTGGIEIVAEVHESDGAGNAGNADTADNTDNADN
;
A
#
# COMPACT_ATOMS: atom_id res chain seq x y z
N MET A 1 -1.35 -8.46 24.74
CA MET A 1 -1.40 -8.29 23.28
C MET A 1 -0.24 -7.39 22.88
N LYS A 2 0.41 -7.64 21.74
CA LYS A 2 1.58 -6.88 21.31
C LYS A 2 1.35 -6.29 19.92
N ASP A 3 1.70 -5.04 19.73
CA ASP A 3 1.68 -4.41 18.42
C ASP A 3 2.91 -4.86 17.59
N PRO A 4 2.71 -5.50 16.42
CA PRO A 4 3.80 -6.09 15.65
C PRO A 4 4.65 -5.05 14.91
N VAL A 5 4.17 -3.81 14.74
CA VAL A 5 4.86 -2.78 13.97
C VAL A 5 5.91 -2.07 14.83
N ASN A 6 5.57 -1.73 16.07
CA ASN A 6 6.46 -1.01 16.98
C ASN A 6 6.93 -1.87 18.18
N ASN A 7 6.54 -3.15 18.22
CA ASN A 7 6.91 -4.10 19.26
C ASN A 7 6.44 -3.69 20.68
N PHE A 8 5.38 -2.87 20.77
CA PHE A 8 4.84 -2.36 22.03
C PHE A 8 3.90 -3.38 22.68
N GLU A 9 4.13 -3.67 23.97
CA GLU A 9 3.20 -4.47 24.78
C GLU A 9 2.03 -3.60 25.22
N ILE A 10 0.83 -3.94 24.73
CA ILE A 10 -0.39 -3.16 24.96
C ILE A 10 -0.92 -3.44 26.38
N PRO A 11 -1.05 -2.41 27.24
CA PRO A 11 -1.56 -2.59 28.59
C PRO A 11 -2.98 -3.18 28.59
N PRO A 12 -3.30 -4.16 29.46
CA PRO A 12 -4.64 -4.74 29.54
C PRO A 12 -5.74 -3.71 29.80
N GLU A 13 -5.43 -2.64 30.53
CA GLU A 13 -6.37 -1.55 30.80
C GLU A 13 -6.76 -0.76 29.54
N TRP A 14 -5.93 -0.73 28.50
CA TRP A 14 -6.29 -0.10 27.23
C TRP A 14 -7.28 -0.99 26.48
N ILE A 15 -7.05 -2.31 26.49
CA ILE A 15 -7.93 -3.31 25.87
C ILE A 15 -9.32 -3.27 26.50
N LYS A 16 -9.39 -3.20 27.84
CA LYS A 16 -10.67 -3.05 28.57
C LYS A 16 -11.42 -1.76 28.24
N ARG A 17 -10.71 -0.69 27.90
CA ARG A 17 -11.30 0.59 27.47
C ARG A 17 -11.70 0.59 26.00
N ALA A 18 -11.25 -0.39 25.21
CA ALA A 18 -11.50 -0.40 23.79
C ALA A 18 -13.00 -0.47 23.52
N THR A 19 -13.49 0.44 22.68
CA THR A 19 -14.89 0.45 22.23
C THR A 19 -15.13 -0.49 21.06
N PHE A 20 -14.20 -1.40 20.80
CA PHE A 20 -14.11 -2.26 19.62
C PHE A 20 -14.13 -3.74 20.07
N PRO A 21 -14.79 -4.66 19.34
CA PRO A 21 -14.80 -6.08 19.70
C PRO A 21 -13.36 -6.63 19.85
N GLU A 22 -13.08 -7.37 20.91
CA GLU A 22 -11.72 -7.80 21.26
C GLU A 22 -11.10 -8.72 20.20
N ASP A 23 -11.90 -9.57 19.58
CA ASP A 23 -11.50 -10.46 18.48
C ASP A 23 -11.11 -9.67 17.23
N GLU A 24 -11.94 -8.71 16.81
CA GLU A 24 -11.64 -7.82 15.69
C GLU A 24 -10.44 -6.91 15.98
N LEU A 25 -10.33 -6.41 17.22
CA LEU A 25 -9.20 -5.59 17.68
C LEU A 25 -7.89 -6.38 17.61
N SER A 26 -7.90 -7.60 18.14
CA SER A 26 -6.75 -8.50 18.14
C SER A 26 -6.31 -8.83 16.70
N ALA A 27 -7.26 -9.19 15.82
CA ALA A 27 -6.98 -9.45 14.41
C ALA A 27 -6.44 -8.20 13.68
N GLY A 28 -7.04 -7.03 13.95
CA GLY A 28 -6.62 -5.77 13.36
C GLY A 28 -5.24 -5.31 13.80
N ILE A 29 -4.88 -5.53 15.08
CA ILE A 29 -3.53 -5.25 15.59
C ILE A 29 -2.53 -6.27 15.03
N ALA A 30 -2.87 -7.56 15.01
CA ALA A 30 -2.00 -8.61 14.48
C ALA A 30 -1.69 -8.41 12.98
N SER A 31 -2.65 -7.89 12.20
CA SER A 31 -2.43 -7.52 10.79
C SER A 31 -1.58 -6.25 10.60
N GLY A 32 -1.21 -5.56 11.68
CA GLY A 32 -0.52 -4.27 11.62
C GLY A 32 -1.38 -3.14 11.06
N ARG A 33 -2.71 -3.32 10.95
CA ARG A 33 -3.62 -2.32 10.39
C ARG A 33 -4.29 -1.46 11.45
N LEU A 34 -4.42 -1.91 12.69
CA LEU A 34 -5.00 -1.13 13.78
C LEU A 34 -3.96 -0.79 14.85
N VAL A 35 -4.13 0.37 15.47
CA VAL A 35 -3.41 0.80 16.68
C VAL A 35 -4.42 1.14 17.77
N LEU A 36 -4.21 0.60 18.97
CA LEU A 36 -5.01 0.93 20.16
C LEU A 36 -4.32 2.04 20.95
N LEU A 37 -5.06 3.11 21.25
CA LEU A 37 -4.58 4.25 22.03
C LEU A 37 -4.90 4.10 23.52
N ALA A 38 -4.25 4.95 24.33
CA ALA A 38 -4.36 4.91 25.78
C ALA A 38 -5.77 5.13 26.31
N ASP A 39 -6.56 5.93 25.61
CA ASP A 39 -7.95 6.24 25.96
C ASP A 39 -8.94 5.13 25.53
N GLY A 40 -8.47 4.09 24.83
CA GLY A 40 -9.32 3.02 24.28
C GLY A 40 -9.80 3.28 22.85
N SER A 41 -9.47 4.42 22.26
CA SER A 41 -9.76 4.66 20.84
C SER A 41 -8.85 3.81 19.94
N VAL A 42 -9.35 3.48 18.75
CA VAL A 42 -8.65 2.66 17.77
C VAL A 42 -8.49 3.48 16.50
N LEU A 43 -7.28 3.53 15.96
CA LEU A 43 -6.99 4.16 14.68
C LEU A 43 -6.49 3.12 13.68
N ARG A 44 -6.74 3.40 12.40
CA ARG A 44 -6.28 2.61 11.26
C ARG A 44 -4.96 3.17 10.73
N ARG A 45 -3.96 2.30 10.61
CA ARG A 45 -2.69 2.63 9.93
C ARG A 45 -2.96 2.79 8.43
N GLY A 46 -2.10 3.53 7.73
CA GLY A 46 -2.03 3.50 6.27
C GLY A 46 -1.02 2.47 5.77
N TYR A 47 -0.80 2.45 4.46
CA TYR A 47 0.36 1.84 3.83
C TYR A 47 1.36 2.93 3.42
N THR A 48 2.64 2.59 3.45
CA THR A 48 3.69 3.49 2.98
C THR A 48 3.69 3.57 1.45
N THR A 49 4.26 4.64 0.89
CA THR A 49 4.49 4.76 -0.56
C THR A 49 5.27 3.56 -1.10
N GLY A 50 6.28 3.07 -0.37
CA GLY A 50 7.06 1.90 -0.75
C GLY A 50 6.22 0.61 -0.79
N THR A 51 5.34 0.39 0.19
CA THR A 51 4.42 -0.77 0.18
C THR A 51 3.48 -0.71 -1.04
N THR A 52 2.90 0.46 -1.30
CA THR A 52 2.01 0.68 -2.46
C THR A 52 2.75 0.50 -3.79
N ALA A 53 3.95 1.05 -3.92
CA ALA A 53 4.80 0.86 -5.11
C ALA A 53 5.21 -0.60 -5.31
N THR A 54 5.53 -1.32 -4.23
CA THR A 54 5.84 -2.75 -4.28
C THR A 54 4.65 -3.56 -4.77
N ALA A 55 3.44 -3.22 -4.30
CA ALA A 55 2.21 -3.86 -4.76
C ALA A 55 1.97 -3.58 -6.27
N ALA A 56 2.10 -2.33 -6.72
CA ALA A 56 1.98 -1.98 -8.13
C ALA A 56 2.99 -2.75 -8.99
N ALA A 57 4.27 -2.76 -8.61
CA ALA A 57 5.32 -3.47 -9.37
C ALA A 57 5.07 -4.97 -9.43
N LYS A 58 4.71 -5.61 -8.31
CA LYS A 58 4.39 -7.04 -8.27
C LYS A 58 3.17 -7.35 -9.15
N ALA A 59 2.12 -6.53 -9.08
CA ALA A 59 0.93 -6.71 -9.89
C ALA A 59 1.21 -6.53 -11.38
N ALA A 60 2.01 -5.54 -11.78
CA ALA A 60 2.38 -5.28 -13.16
C ALA A 60 3.03 -6.52 -13.81
N VAL A 61 4.03 -7.13 -13.14
CA VAL A 61 4.69 -8.36 -13.63
C VAL A 61 3.73 -9.53 -13.72
N LEU A 62 2.91 -9.77 -12.69
CA LEU A 62 1.95 -10.88 -12.69
C LEU A 62 0.88 -10.71 -13.77
N SER A 63 0.50 -9.46 -14.08
CA SER A 63 -0.51 -9.13 -15.08
C SER A 63 -0.14 -9.49 -16.52
N LEU A 64 1.14 -9.79 -16.79
CA LEU A 64 1.59 -10.30 -18.08
C LEU A 64 0.98 -11.67 -18.43
N LYS A 65 0.59 -12.45 -17.42
CA LYS A 65 0.11 -13.83 -17.61
C LYS A 65 -1.23 -14.13 -16.95
N HIS A 66 -1.66 -13.29 -16.02
CA HIS A 66 -2.83 -13.55 -15.18
C HIS A 66 -3.66 -12.28 -15.00
N THR A 67 -4.97 -12.45 -14.81
CA THR A 67 -5.81 -11.36 -14.28
C THR A 67 -5.54 -11.24 -12.78
N ILE A 68 -5.22 -10.04 -12.31
CA ILE A 68 -4.84 -9.77 -10.92
C ILE A 68 -5.70 -8.62 -10.38
N GLU A 69 -6.44 -8.90 -9.31
CA GLU A 69 -7.27 -7.89 -8.60
C GLU A 69 -6.68 -7.49 -7.25
N GLN A 70 -5.76 -8.31 -6.71
CA GLN A 70 -5.05 -8.03 -5.47
C GLN A 70 -3.69 -8.72 -5.44
N VAL A 71 -2.75 -8.17 -4.69
CA VAL A 71 -1.45 -8.80 -4.43
C VAL A 71 -1.08 -8.72 -2.96
N THR A 72 -0.44 -9.78 -2.47
CA THR A 72 0.17 -9.82 -1.15
C THR A 72 1.65 -9.44 -1.23
N VAL A 73 2.11 -8.53 -0.37
CA VAL A 73 3.52 -8.12 -0.27
C VAL A 73 3.99 -8.19 1.18
N LEU A 74 5.28 -8.47 1.38
CA LEU A 74 5.90 -8.46 2.70
C LEU A 74 6.38 -7.05 3.02
N THR A 75 5.98 -6.51 4.17
CA THR A 75 6.48 -5.22 4.66
C THR A 75 7.83 -5.37 5.36
N PRO A 76 8.62 -4.28 5.53
CA PRO A 76 9.84 -4.31 6.34
C PRO A 76 9.61 -4.71 7.81
N ALA A 77 8.38 -4.59 8.32
CA ALA A 77 8.00 -5.06 9.66
C ALA A 77 7.77 -6.58 9.72
N GLY A 78 7.95 -7.31 8.61
CA GLY A 78 7.72 -8.76 8.54
C GLY A 78 6.23 -9.15 8.45
N ILE A 79 5.36 -8.19 8.18
CA ILE A 79 3.90 -8.41 8.08
C ILE A 79 3.52 -8.54 6.62
N GLU A 80 2.79 -9.59 6.26
CA GLU A 80 2.18 -9.74 4.95
C GLU A 80 0.92 -8.89 4.84
N VAL A 81 0.83 -8.11 3.77
CA VAL A 81 -0.31 -7.22 3.53
C VAL A 81 -0.84 -7.45 2.13
N THR A 82 -2.16 -7.56 2.00
CA THR A 82 -2.85 -7.73 0.71
C THR A 82 -3.48 -6.41 0.31
N LEU A 83 -3.14 -5.92 -0.87
CA LEU A 83 -3.66 -4.66 -1.42
C LEU A 83 -4.46 -4.95 -2.69
N PRO A 84 -5.62 -4.29 -2.89
CA PRO A 84 -6.32 -4.29 -4.17
C PRO A 84 -5.49 -3.55 -5.21
N VAL A 85 -5.54 -4.00 -6.46
CA VAL A 85 -4.78 -3.42 -7.58
C VAL A 85 -5.66 -3.38 -8.83
N SER A 86 -5.38 -2.43 -9.73
CA SER A 86 -5.86 -2.49 -11.11
C SER A 86 -4.68 -2.86 -12.00
N ALA A 87 -4.71 -4.04 -12.64
CA ALA A 87 -3.55 -4.55 -13.37
C ALA A 87 -3.94 -5.24 -14.68
N SER A 88 -3.25 -4.90 -15.76
CA SER A 88 -3.47 -5.49 -17.09
C SER A 88 -2.24 -5.30 -17.98
N GLY A 89 -1.85 -6.36 -18.69
CA GLY A 89 -0.90 -6.27 -19.80
C GLY A 89 0.49 -5.73 -19.44
N GLY A 90 0.98 -5.96 -18.22
CA GLY A 90 2.29 -5.47 -17.79
C GLY A 90 2.26 -4.10 -17.11
N ARG A 91 1.08 -3.49 -16.93
CA ARG A 91 0.88 -2.24 -16.21
C ARG A 91 -0.05 -2.44 -15.04
N ALA A 92 0.24 -1.80 -13.90
CA ALA A 92 -0.64 -1.85 -12.74
C ALA A 92 -0.64 -0.53 -11.97
N SER A 93 -1.77 -0.23 -11.32
CA SER A 93 -1.89 0.88 -10.38
C SER A 93 -2.49 0.49 -9.04
N VAL A 94 -2.08 1.21 -8.00
CA VAL A 94 -2.54 1.03 -6.62
C VAL A 94 -2.73 2.40 -5.98
N ILE A 95 -3.88 2.61 -5.34
CA ILE A 95 -4.15 3.83 -4.57
C ILE A 95 -3.54 3.68 -3.18
N LYS A 96 -2.74 4.66 -2.75
CA LYS A 96 -2.15 4.66 -1.41
C LYS A 96 -3.20 4.95 -0.35
N ASP A 97 -3.51 3.95 0.46
CA ASP A 97 -4.33 4.07 1.67
C ASP A 97 -3.55 4.76 2.81
N CYS A 98 -4.00 5.92 3.28
CA CYS A 98 -3.34 6.68 4.35
C CYS A 98 -3.83 6.37 5.77
N GLY A 99 -4.80 5.46 5.95
CA GLY A 99 -5.36 5.20 7.27
C GLY A 99 -6.14 6.39 7.81
N ASP A 100 -5.99 6.62 9.12
CA ASP A 100 -6.58 7.77 9.83
C ASP A 100 -5.55 8.89 10.08
N HIS A 101 -4.49 8.95 9.27
CA HIS A 101 -3.47 9.98 9.39
C HIS A 101 -4.08 11.36 9.12
N GLY A 102 -4.07 12.25 10.11
CA GLY A 102 -4.75 13.56 10.02
C GLY A 102 -4.24 14.48 8.91
N PHE A 103 -3.01 14.27 8.41
CA PHE A 103 -2.48 15.00 7.25
C PHE A 103 -1.33 14.26 6.55
N ASP A 104 -1.64 13.37 5.58
CA ASP A 104 -0.65 12.72 4.71
C ASP A 104 -0.73 13.32 3.30
N VAL A 105 0.27 14.13 2.92
CA VAL A 105 0.30 14.82 1.61
C VAL A 105 0.32 13.86 0.42
N THR A 106 0.71 12.61 0.64
CA THR A 106 0.73 11.56 -0.38
C THR A 106 -0.43 10.57 -0.21
N GLY A 107 -1.34 10.80 0.75
CA GLY A 107 -2.53 9.98 0.92
C GLY A 107 -3.42 10.04 -0.30
N GLY A 108 -3.87 8.88 -0.79
CA GLY A 108 -4.75 8.78 -1.96
C GLY A 108 -4.06 8.93 -3.31
N ILE A 109 -2.74 9.15 -3.39
CA ILE A 109 -2.06 9.16 -4.68
C ILE A 109 -2.16 7.78 -5.34
N GLU A 110 -2.29 7.78 -6.67
CA GLU A 110 -2.16 6.60 -7.49
C GLU A 110 -0.68 6.36 -7.80
N ILE A 111 -0.19 5.16 -7.49
CA ILE A 111 1.14 4.72 -7.91
C ILE A 111 0.97 3.73 -9.05
N VAL A 112 1.60 4.04 -10.18
CA VAL A 112 1.57 3.22 -11.40
C VAL A 112 2.94 2.57 -11.60
N ALA A 113 2.95 1.30 -11.98
CA ALA A 113 4.14 0.57 -12.41
C ALA A 113 3.91 -0.06 -13.78
N GLU A 114 4.94 -0.05 -14.61
CA GLU A 114 4.94 -0.63 -15.95
C GLU A 114 6.20 -1.48 -16.13
N VAL A 115 6.02 -2.66 -16.72
CA VAL A 115 7.11 -3.59 -16.99
C VAL A 115 7.74 -3.25 -18.34
N HIS A 116 9.07 -3.14 -18.34
CA HIS A 116 9.87 -3.00 -19.55
C HIS A 116 10.92 -4.10 -19.60
N GLU A 117 11.21 -4.60 -20.79
CA GLU A 117 12.37 -5.44 -21.01
C GLU A 117 13.64 -4.62 -20.74
N SER A 118 14.55 -5.17 -19.95
CA SER A 118 15.87 -4.56 -19.79
C SER A 118 16.79 -5.14 -20.86
N ASP A 119 17.10 -4.35 -21.89
CA ASP A 119 18.26 -4.64 -22.73
C ASP A 119 19.50 -4.55 -21.83
N GLY A 120 20.37 -5.57 -21.85
CA GLY A 120 21.49 -5.74 -20.92
C GLY A 120 22.60 -4.67 -20.98
N ALA A 121 22.32 -3.45 -21.43
CA ALA A 121 23.24 -2.32 -21.46
C ALA A 121 22.52 -1.01 -21.07
N GLY A 122 22.75 -0.56 -19.84
CA GLY A 122 22.74 0.86 -19.43
C GLY A 122 21.46 1.66 -19.71
N ASN A 123 20.68 1.88 -18.65
CA ASN A 123 19.61 2.88 -18.58
C ASN A 123 20.12 4.29 -18.95
N ALA A 124 19.91 4.71 -20.19
CA ALA A 124 19.88 6.12 -20.59
C ALA A 124 18.40 6.50 -20.69
N GLY A 125 17.97 7.36 -19.77
CA GLY A 125 16.56 7.62 -19.51
C GLY A 125 15.78 8.11 -20.71
N ASN A 126 14.47 7.90 -20.65
CA ASN A 126 13.54 8.72 -21.38
C ASN A 126 12.49 9.23 -20.38
N ALA A 127 12.69 10.49 -19.97
CA ALA A 127 11.65 11.27 -19.32
C ALA A 127 10.59 11.59 -20.37
N ASP A 128 9.32 11.44 -19.97
CA ASP A 128 8.11 12.03 -20.57
C ASP A 128 8.22 12.47 -22.04
N THR A 129 7.76 11.62 -22.96
CA THR A 129 7.19 12.13 -24.21
C THR A 129 5.84 12.76 -23.88
N ALA A 130 5.86 14.06 -23.61
CA ALA A 130 4.66 14.89 -23.63
C ALA A 130 3.95 14.70 -24.98
N ASP A 131 2.69 14.31 -24.89
CA ASP A 131 1.71 14.33 -25.98
C ASP A 131 1.59 15.78 -26.49
N ASN A 132 2.22 16.06 -27.63
CA ASN A 132 2.03 17.32 -28.34
C ASN A 132 1.18 17.04 -29.58
N THR A 133 -0.14 17.06 -29.39
CA THR A 133 -1.13 17.07 -30.46
C THR A 133 -1.72 18.47 -30.60
N ASP A 134 -0.90 19.47 -30.89
CA ASP A 134 -1.37 20.69 -31.56
C ASP A 134 -1.36 20.45 -33.07
N ASN A 135 -2.47 19.86 -33.51
CA ASN A 135 -2.86 19.74 -34.90
C ASN A 135 -3.05 21.14 -35.49
N ALA A 136 -2.28 21.45 -36.52
CA ALA A 136 -2.49 22.62 -37.37
C ALA A 136 -3.86 22.53 -38.03
N ASP A 137 -4.63 23.61 -37.99
CA ASP A 137 -5.56 23.96 -39.08
C ASP A 137 -5.95 25.46 -39.00
N ASN A 138 -5.59 26.16 -40.09
CA ASN A 138 -6.06 27.44 -40.62
C ASN A 138 -5.53 28.77 -40.03
#